data_AF-A0A7C4D2Q9-F1
#
_entry.id   AF-A0A7C4D2Q9-F1
#
_cell.length_a   1.000
_cell.length_b   1.000
_cell.length_c   1.000
_cell.angle_alpha   90.00
_cell.angle_beta   90.00
_cell.angle_gamma   90.00
#
_symmetry.space_group_name_H-M   'P 1'
#
loop_
_entity.id
_entity.type
_entity.pdbx_description
1 polymer ?
#
loop_
_entity_poly.entity_id
_entity_poly.type
_entity_poly.pdbx_seq_one_letter_code
_entity_poly.pdbx_strand_id
1 'polypeptide(L)'
;SFCGIPLELYAKLLRAATGIKEFNAQYLLLVGERIFNLERVINAREGIDASYDKMPERISSEAISRDDTPARGQVFEEKIMIKDYYKARGWNENGIPTKEKLKELGLEDYFSK
;
A
#
# COMPACT_ATOMS: atom_id res chain seq x y z
N SER A 1 21.44 10.41 7.43
CA SER A 1 20.03 10.62 7.81
C SER A 1 19.33 11.23 6.60
N PHE A 2 18.54 10.45 5.86
CA PHE A 2 17.68 11.01 4.82
C PHE A 2 16.63 11.86 5.54
N CYS A 3 16.82 13.17 5.55
CA CYS A 3 15.89 14.11 6.20
C CYS A 3 14.67 14.26 5.30
N GLY A 4 13.75 13.30 5.36
CA GLY A 4 12.42 13.48 4.81
C GLY A 4 11.71 14.59 5.56
N ILE A 5 11.07 15.50 4.82
CA ILE A 5 10.19 16.52 5.41
C ILE A 5 9.12 15.78 6.25
N PRO A 6 8.96 16.11 7.55
CA PRO A 6 7.96 15.46 8.39
C PRO A 6 6.54 15.66 7.86
N LEU A 7 5.68 14.68 8.04
CA LEU A 7 4.28 14.75 7.58
C LEU A 7 3.53 15.96 8.16
N GLU A 8 3.83 16.32 9.41
CA GLU A 8 3.29 17.52 10.05
C GLU A 8 3.68 18.82 9.34
N LEU A 9 4.87 18.88 8.77
CA LEU A 9 5.31 20.04 8.01
C LEU A 9 4.56 20.13 6.68
N TYR A 10 4.34 19.00 5.98
CA TYR A 10 3.49 18.97 4.79
C TYR A 10 2.07 19.45 5.07
N ALA A 11 1.45 19.00 6.16
CA ALA A 11 0.11 19.44 6.54
C ALA A 11 0.05 20.95 6.77
N LYS A 12 1.04 21.53 7.48
CA LYS A 12 1.14 22.97 7.69
C LYS A 12 1.31 23.75 6.38
N LEU A 13 2.18 23.28 5.48
CA LEU A 13 2.41 23.90 4.18
C LEU A 13 1.13 23.90 3.32
N LEU A 14 0.45 22.76 3.23
CA LEU A 14 -0.78 22.63 2.46
C LEU A 14 -1.91 23.51 3.03
N ARG A 15 -2.06 23.52 4.35
CA ARG A 15 -3.02 24.39 5.04
C ARG A 15 -2.73 25.87 4.78
N ALA A 16 -1.47 26.28 4.84
CA ALA A 16 -1.06 27.66 4.59
C ALA A 16 -1.29 28.08 3.14
N ALA A 17 -1.02 27.19 2.17
CA ALA A 17 -1.17 27.48 0.75
C ALA A 17 -2.63 27.46 0.26
N THR A 18 -3.45 26.55 0.78
CA THR A 18 -4.82 26.32 0.28
C THR A 18 -5.93 26.91 1.16
N GLY A 19 -5.62 27.21 2.43
CA GLY A 19 -6.61 27.63 3.42
C GLY A 19 -7.49 26.51 4.00
N ILE A 20 -7.34 25.26 3.54
CA ILE A 20 -8.11 24.10 4.01
C ILE A 20 -7.65 23.71 5.42
N LYS A 21 -8.56 23.76 6.39
CA LYS A 21 -8.24 23.63 7.83
C LYS A 21 -8.07 22.17 8.27
N GLU A 22 -8.62 21.26 7.50
CA GLU A 22 -8.67 19.82 7.70
C GLU A 22 -7.29 19.17 7.51
N PHE A 23 -6.36 19.83 6.81
CA PHE A 23 -5.00 19.34 6.63
C PHE A 23 -4.26 19.24 7.98
N ASN A 24 -4.14 18.01 8.44
CA ASN A 24 -3.29 17.53 9.54
C ASN A 24 -2.64 16.20 9.13
N ALA A 25 -1.67 15.69 9.88
CA ALA A 25 -0.96 14.47 9.51
C ALA A 25 -1.88 13.24 9.34
N GLN A 26 -2.86 13.06 10.22
CA GLN A 26 -3.79 11.92 10.15
C GLN A 26 -4.67 12.02 8.91
N TYR A 27 -5.14 13.22 8.57
CA TYR A 27 -5.91 13.47 7.36
C TYR A 27 -5.07 13.19 6.10
N LEU A 28 -3.79 13.57 6.08
CA LEU A 28 -2.90 13.25 4.95
C LEU A 28 -2.67 11.74 4.80
N LEU A 29 -2.52 10.99 5.90
CA LEU A 29 -2.44 9.52 5.84
C LEU A 29 -3.73 8.91 5.29
N LEU A 30 -4.89 9.39 5.74
CA LEU A 30 -6.20 8.95 5.25
C LEU A 30 -6.35 9.24 3.75
N VAL A 31 -5.96 10.43 3.29
CA VAL A 31 -6.00 10.79 1.86
C VAL A 31 -5.07 9.88 1.06
N GLY A 32 -3.85 9.61 1.53
CA GLY A 32 -2.94 8.68 0.88
C GLY A 32 -3.50 7.26 0.81
N GLU A 33 -4.13 6.78 1.87
CA GLU A 33 -4.79 5.48 1.90
C GLU A 33 -5.97 5.41 0.92
N ARG A 34 -6.79 6.46 0.83
CA ARG A 34 -7.88 6.59 -0.15
C ARG A 34 -7.36 6.51 -1.58
N ILE A 35 -6.33 7.31 -1.90
CA ILE A 35 -5.74 7.35 -3.25
C ILE A 35 -5.23 5.95 -3.63
N PHE A 36 -4.46 5.30 -2.75
CA PHE A 36 -3.89 3.99 -3.05
C PHE A 36 -4.96 2.90 -3.26
N ASN A 37 -6.04 2.92 -2.46
CA ASN A 37 -7.14 1.97 -2.66
C ASN A 37 -7.93 2.27 -3.94
N LEU A 38 -8.10 3.54 -4.30
CA LEU A 38 -8.74 3.93 -5.57
C LEU A 38 -7.92 3.46 -6.77
N GLU A 39 -6.60 3.67 -6.76
CA GLU A 39 -5.69 3.14 -7.78
C GLU A 39 -5.80 1.62 -7.89
N ARG A 40 -5.86 0.92 -6.76
CA ARG A 40 -6.03 -0.54 -6.75
C ARG A 40 -7.37 -0.99 -7.35
N VAL A 41 -8.46 -0.29 -7.05
CA VAL A 41 -9.78 -0.56 -7.65
C VAL A 41 -9.74 -0.35 -9.17
N ILE A 42 -9.11 0.72 -9.64
CA ILE A 42 -8.94 0.98 -11.08
C ILE A 42 -8.12 -0.14 -11.72
N ASN A 43 -6.99 -0.52 -11.12
CA ASN A 43 -6.15 -1.62 -11.60
C ASN A 43 -6.95 -2.94 -11.69
N ALA A 44 -7.74 -3.27 -10.66
CA ALA A 44 -8.60 -4.44 -10.67
C ALA A 44 -9.67 -4.41 -11.77
N ARG A 45 -10.22 -3.22 -12.09
CA ARG A 45 -11.15 -3.03 -13.21
C ARG A 45 -10.47 -3.29 -14.56
N GLU A 46 -9.23 -2.87 -14.72
CA GLU A 46 -8.43 -3.06 -15.94
C GLU A 46 -7.79 -4.46 -16.04
N GLY A 47 -8.10 -5.37 -15.10
CA GLY A 47 -7.65 -6.76 -15.15
C GLY A 47 -6.30 -7.05 -14.48
N ILE A 48 -5.77 -6.10 -13.71
CA ILE A 48 -4.60 -6.34 -12.86
C ILE A 48 -5.09 -7.02 -11.57
N ASP A 49 -4.59 -8.23 -11.32
CA ASP A 49 -4.93 -9.03 -10.15
C ASP A 49 -3.69 -9.37 -9.29
N ALA A 50 -3.87 -10.23 -8.29
CA ALA A 50 -2.80 -10.70 -7.42
C ALA A 50 -1.62 -11.37 -8.16
N SER A 51 -1.78 -11.80 -9.42
CA SER A 51 -0.69 -12.40 -10.20
C SER A 51 0.39 -11.40 -10.62
N TYR A 52 0.07 -10.10 -10.59
CA TYR A 52 1.00 -9.01 -10.89
C TYR A 52 1.80 -8.55 -9.68
N ASP A 53 1.39 -8.91 -8.46
CA ASP A 53 2.09 -8.54 -7.23
C ASP A 53 3.28 -9.49 -6.97
N LYS A 54 4.15 -9.67 -7.97
CA LYS A 54 5.26 -10.63 -7.91
C LYS A 54 6.63 -9.97 -7.82
N MET A 55 7.52 -10.60 -7.07
CA MET A 55 8.93 -10.26 -7.00
C MET A 55 9.71 -10.90 -8.16
N PRO A 56 10.84 -10.31 -8.55
CA PRO A 56 11.77 -10.94 -9.49
C PRO A 56 12.19 -12.34 -8.99
N GLU A 57 12.28 -13.29 -9.92
CA GLU A 57 12.55 -14.71 -9.62
C GLU A 57 13.73 -14.88 -8.68
N ARG A 58 14.85 -14.20 -8.95
CA ARG A 58 16.07 -14.20 -8.14
C ARG A 58 15.81 -14.01 -6.64
N ILE A 59 14.90 -13.11 -6.27
CA ILE A 59 14.61 -12.80 -4.86
C ILE A 59 13.78 -13.92 -4.22
N SER A 60 12.85 -14.49 -4.98
CA SER A 60 11.96 -15.57 -4.53
C SER A 60 12.58 -16.97 -4.58
N SER A 61 13.67 -17.18 -5.33
CA SER A 61 14.26 -18.50 -5.57
C SER A 61 15.69 -18.68 -5.05
N GLU A 62 16.50 -17.62 -5.02
CA GLU A 62 17.90 -17.71 -4.58
C GLU A 62 18.03 -17.29 -3.12
N ALA A 63 18.63 -18.15 -2.32
CA ALA A 63 18.97 -17.82 -0.95
C ALA A 63 20.11 -16.79 -0.93
N ILE A 64 20.08 -15.89 0.06
CA ILE A 64 21.15 -14.92 0.26
C ILE A 64 22.46 -15.67 0.50
N SER A 65 23.38 -15.55 -0.45
CA SER A 65 24.67 -16.26 -0.46
C SER A 65 25.77 -15.55 0.32
N ARG A 66 25.52 -14.32 0.79
CA ARG A 66 26.54 -13.48 1.41
C ARG A 66 26.74 -13.85 2.89
N ASP A 67 27.95 -14.29 3.20
CA ASP A 67 28.34 -14.87 4.50
C ASP A 67 28.43 -13.87 5.66
N ASP A 68 28.60 -12.58 5.37
CA ASP A 68 28.69 -11.48 6.34
C ASP A 68 27.32 -10.94 6.78
N THR A 69 26.22 -11.61 6.42
CA THR A 69 24.85 -11.16 6.72
C THR A 69 24.11 -12.13 7.64
N PRO A 70 23.35 -11.63 8.64
CA PRO A 70 22.45 -12.48 9.43
C PRO A 70 21.35 -13.17 8.61
N ALA A 71 21.08 -12.67 7.40
CA ALA A 71 20.06 -13.18 6.49
C ALA A 71 20.58 -14.29 5.55
N ARG A 72 21.83 -14.74 5.69
CA ARG A 72 22.41 -15.82 4.89
C ARG A 72 21.51 -17.05 4.90
N GLY A 73 21.26 -17.61 3.73
CA GLY A 73 20.42 -18.81 3.57
C GLY A 73 18.91 -18.53 3.57
N GLN A 74 18.46 -17.31 3.84
CA GLN A 74 17.04 -16.95 3.74
C GLN A 74 16.62 -16.72 2.29
N VAL A 75 15.40 -17.13 1.98
CA VAL A 75 14.70 -16.87 0.72
C VAL A 75 13.46 -16.04 1.03
N PHE A 76 13.08 -15.13 0.13
CA PHE A 76 11.90 -14.30 0.33
C PHE A 76 10.61 -15.13 0.20
N GLU A 77 9.86 -15.26 1.31
CA GLU A 77 8.59 -15.98 1.36
C GLU A 77 7.42 -15.15 0.82
N GLU A 78 7.43 -14.94 -0.48
CA GLU A 78 6.50 -14.09 -1.21
C GLU A 78 5.02 -14.37 -0.92
N LYS A 79 4.61 -15.65 -0.98
CA LYS A 79 3.21 -16.06 -0.79
C LYS A 79 2.67 -15.71 0.60
N ILE A 80 3.52 -15.83 1.62
CA ILE A 80 3.13 -15.54 3.00
C ILE A 80 3.03 -14.03 3.18
N MET A 81 4.03 -13.29 2.71
CA MET A 81 4.08 -11.84 2.85
C MET A 81 2.92 -11.13 2.14
N ILE A 82 2.57 -11.55 0.90
CA ILE A 82 1.46 -10.95 0.16
C ILE A 82 0.13 -11.20 0.86
N LYS A 83 -0.08 -12.41 1.39
CA LYS A 83 -1.30 -12.75 2.12
C LYS A 83 -1.47 -11.88 3.37
N ASP A 84 -0.41 -11.73 4.15
CA ASP A 84 -0.41 -10.89 5.34
C ASP A 84 -0.59 -9.41 4.99
N TYR A 85 0.01 -8.97 3.88
CA TYR A 85 -0.16 -7.63 3.35
C TYR A 85 -1.62 -7.34 2.97
N TYR A 86 -2.28 -8.21 2.21
CA TYR A 86 -3.70 -8.05 1.86
C TYR A 86 -4.59 -8.00 3.08
N LYS A 87 -4.34 -8.87 4.07
CA LYS A 87 -5.07 -8.87 5.33
C LYS A 87 -4.89 -7.54 6.07
N ALA A 88 -3.67 -7.04 6.18
CA ALA A 88 -3.39 -5.75 6.82
C ALA A 88 -4.03 -4.57 6.09
N ARG A 89 -4.19 -4.66 4.77
CA ARG A 89 -4.85 -3.64 3.93
C ARG A 89 -6.38 -3.71 3.92
N GLY A 90 -6.98 -4.77 4.48
CA GLY A 90 -8.42 -5.00 4.37
C GLY A 90 -8.83 -5.41 2.95
N TRP A 91 -8.00 -6.20 2.28
CA TRP A 91 -8.24 -6.71 0.93
C TRP A 91 -8.57 -8.21 0.98
N ASN A 92 -9.22 -8.72 -0.05
CA ASN A 92 -9.47 -10.15 -0.21
C ASN A 92 -8.23 -10.88 -0.77
N GLU A 93 -8.33 -12.21 -0.90
CA GLU A 93 -7.22 -13.07 -1.38
C GLU A 93 -6.80 -12.78 -2.83
N ASN A 94 -7.65 -12.12 -3.63
CA ASN A 94 -7.34 -11.68 -4.98
C ASN A 94 -6.66 -10.30 -5.02
N GLY A 95 -6.34 -9.72 -3.85
CA GLY A 95 -5.73 -8.40 -3.74
C GLY A 95 -6.69 -7.26 -4.10
N ILE A 96 -8.00 -7.45 -3.90
CA ILE A 96 -9.03 -6.44 -4.15
C ILE A 96 -9.54 -5.90 -2.81
N PRO A 97 -9.63 -4.57 -2.63
CA PRO A 97 -10.22 -3.98 -1.43
C PRO A 97 -11.64 -4.51 -1.13
N THR A 98 -11.94 -4.82 0.13
CA THR A 98 -13.28 -5.31 0.49
C THR A 98 -14.31 -4.18 0.48
N LYS A 99 -15.60 -4.54 0.42
CA LYS A 99 -16.71 -3.56 0.46
C LYS A 99 -16.68 -2.74 1.75
N GLU A 100 -16.34 -3.36 2.86
CA GLU A 100 -16.20 -2.70 4.17
C GLU A 100 -15.09 -1.66 4.13
N LYS A 101 -13.93 -2.00 3.54
CA LYS A 101 -12.80 -1.08 3.44
C LYS A 101 -13.11 0.09 2.50
N LEU A 102 -13.80 -0.16 1.39
CA LEU A 102 -14.20 0.90 0.48
C LEU A 102 -15.21 1.87 1.11
N LYS A 103 -16.17 1.35 1.88
CA LYS A 103 -17.11 2.17 2.64
C LYS A 103 -16.42 3.02 3.71
N GLU A 104 -15.45 2.46 4.43
CA GLU A 104 -14.63 3.20 5.40
C GLU A 104 -13.90 4.38 4.74
N LEU A 105 -13.44 4.19 3.51
CA LEU A 105 -12.69 5.18 2.74
C LEU A 105 -13.58 6.14 1.95
N GLY A 106 -14.90 5.95 1.89
CA GLY A 106 -15.80 6.76 1.06
C GLY A 106 -15.65 6.50 -0.43
N LEU A 107 -15.34 5.26 -0.82
CA LEU A 107 -15.09 4.81 -2.19
C LEU A 107 -16.13 3.80 -2.70
N GLU A 108 -17.24 3.62 -1.99
CA GLU A 108 -18.30 2.63 -2.28
C GLU A 108 -18.89 2.76 -3.69
N ASP A 109 -19.01 3.98 -4.22
CA ASP A 109 -19.61 4.24 -5.54
C ASP A 109 -18.71 3.77 -6.70
N TYR A 110 -17.41 3.68 -6.47
CA TYR A 110 -16.44 3.31 -7.50
C TYR A 110 -16.26 1.80 -7.66
N PHE A 111 -16.90 1.01 -6.79
CA PHE A 111 -16.87 -0.44 -6.84
C PHE A 111 -18.28 -0.98 -7.04
N SER A 112 -18.84 -0.73 -8.22
CA SER A 112 -20.00 -1.46 -8.70
C SER A 112 -19.53 -2.72 -9.43
N LYS A 113 -19.89 -3.87 -8.86
CA LYS A 113 -19.97 -5.14 -9.59
C LYS A 113 -21.42 -5.58 -9.56
#